data_AF-A0A933LG59-F1
#
_entry.id   AF-A0A933LG59-F1
#
_cell.length_a   1.000
_cell.length_b   1.000
_cell.length_c   1.000
_cell.angle_alpha   90.00
_cell.angle_beta   90.00
_cell.angle_gamma   90.00
#
_symmetry.space_group_name_H-M   'P 1'
#
loop_
_entity.id
_entity.type
_entity.pdbx_description
1 polymer ?
#
loop_
_entity_poly.entity_id
_entity_poly.type
_entity_poly.pdbx_seq_one_letter_code
_entity_poly.pdbx_strand_id
1 'polypeptide(L)'
;MNARRRALAVAVSGGILIAAAVLMHSYALPRAAEAGSYDGSASGLAAASDQLWHQDSPGVAGAAEPFDQFGDAVASGDFNGDGELDLAIGVPFEDIDGTDDAGAVNVLYGSADGLAAAGNQIWHQDVADIGGLAESDDVFGRALAAGDFNGDGRDDLAIGVPPEDVGSVVNAGAVNVLYGSASGLAAAEDQIWHQDVADVQGAVEAGDHFGDALAAGDF
;
A
#
# COMPACT_ATOMS: atom_id res chain seq x y z
N MET A 1 26.57 -18.79 -11.28
CA MET A 1 26.25 -17.77 -12.30
C MET A 1 25.63 -16.61 -11.56
N ASN A 2 26.26 -15.43 -11.59
CA ASN A 2 25.83 -14.27 -10.80
C ASN A 2 24.56 -13.68 -11.42
N ALA A 3 23.42 -13.86 -10.76
CA ALA A 3 22.20 -13.13 -11.08
C ALA A 3 22.44 -11.64 -10.78
N ARG A 4 22.36 -10.80 -11.83
CA ARG A 4 22.42 -9.35 -11.69
C ARG A 4 21.10 -8.88 -11.09
N ARG A 5 21.15 -8.35 -9.87
CA ARG A 5 20.01 -7.68 -9.22
C ARG A 5 19.74 -6.37 -9.95
N ARG A 6 18.50 -6.16 -10.41
CA ARG A 6 18.03 -4.87 -10.92
C ARG A 6 16.94 -4.41 -9.97
N ALA A 7 17.26 -3.45 -9.10
CA ALA A 7 16.26 -2.67 -8.39
C ALA A 7 15.87 -1.49 -9.31
N LEU A 8 14.58 -1.24 -9.47
CA LEU A 8 14.07 -0.02 -10.08
C LEU A 8 13.97 1.01 -8.95
N ALA A 9 14.76 2.09 -9.05
CA ALA A 9 14.75 3.18 -8.08
C ALA A 9 14.11 4.41 -8.73
N VAL A 10 13.08 4.97 -8.09
CA VAL A 10 12.62 6.34 -8.36
C VAL A 10 13.32 7.23 -7.34
N ALA A 11 14.02 8.26 -7.81
CA ALA A 11 14.81 9.15 -6.98
C ALA A 11 14.06 10.48 -6.77
N VAL A 12 13.98 10.94 -5.51
CA VAL A 12 13.78 12.36 -5.20
C VAL A 12 14.95 12.82 -4.34
N SER A 13 15.45 14.01 -4.65
CA SER A 13 16.68 14.59 -4.10
C SER A 13 16.52 14.96 -2.62
N GLY A 14 17.32 14.33 -1.75
CA GLY A 14 17.64 14.86 -0.42
C GLY A 14 16.84 14.31 0.77
N GLY A 15 16.61 13.00 0.82
CA GLY A 15 15.97 12.30 1.94
C GLY A 15 16.08 10.78 1.80
N ILE A 16 15.77 10.05 2.87
CA ILE A 16 15.75 8.58 2.98
C ILE A 16 15.09 7.95 1.74
N LEU A 17 15.67 6.86 1.21
CA LEU A 17 15.19 6.20 -0.01
C LEU A 17 14.45 4.90 0.34
N ILE A 18 13.14 4.98 0.54
CA ILE A 18 12.35 3.76 0.75
C ILE A 18 12.33 2.97 -0.58
N ALA A 19 12.90 1.75 -0.59
CA ALA A 19 12.85 0.89 -1.76
C ALA A 19 12.40 -0.52 -1.35
N ALA A 20 11.26 -0.97 -1.86
CA ALA A 20 10.84 -2.36 -1.71
C ALA A 20 11.75 -3.27 -2.55
N ALA A 21 12.50 -4.14 -1.89
CA ALA A 21 13.17 -5.26 -2.54
C ALA A 21 12.31 -6.51 -2.35
N VAL A 22 11.35 -6.77 -3.26
CA VAL A 22 10.63 -8.05 -3.29
C VAL A 22 11.63 -9.16 -3.65
N LEU A 23 12.14 -9.84 -2.62
CA LEU A 23 13.19 -10.84 -2.76
C LEU A 23 12.57 -12.24 -2.98
N MET A 24 11.99 -12.50 -4.16
CA MET A 24 11.53 -13.86 -4.48
C MET A 24 12.72 -14.84 -4.52
N HIS A 25 12.95 -15.57 -3.43
CA HIS A 25 13.91 -16.66 -3.38
C HIS A 25 13.24 -17.97 -3.77
N SER A 26 13.67 -18.50 -4.91
CA SER A 26 13.31 -19.82 -5.39
C SER A 26 13.72 -20.91 -4.38
N TYR A 27 12.71 -21.63 -3.88
CA TYR A 27 12.77 -22.92 -3.18
C TYR A 27 13.49 -22.96 -1.81
N ALA A 28 12.75 -22.71 -0.72
CA ALA A 28 12.56 -23.63 0.44
C ALA A 28 12.13 -22.87 1.73
N LEU A 29 10.98 -23.31 2.29
CA LEU A 29 10.27 -22.88 3.52
C LEU A 29 9.37 -21.64 3.38
N PRO A 30 8.14 -21.63 3.95
CA PRO A 30 7.28 -20.46 3.94
C PRO A 30 7.92 -19.42 4.86
N ARG A 31 8.44 -18.35 4.27
CA ARG A 31 8.75 -17.11 4.98
C ARG A 31 7.93 -16.03 4.33
N ALA A 32 7.31 -15.21 5.18
CA ALA A 32 6.52 -14.05 4.79
C ALA A 32 7.30 -13.16 3.81
N ALA A 33 6.56 -12.48 2.93
CA ALA A 33 7.14 -11.49 2.02
C ALA A 33 7.74 -10.31 2.83
N GLU A 34 8.76 -9.65 2.25
CA GLU A 34 9.64 -8.68 2.93
C GLU A 34 9.54 -7.30 2.25
N ALA A 35 9.43 -6.23 3.05
CA ALA A 35 9.59 -4.84 2.63
C ALA A 35 10.80 -4.18 3.33
N GLY A 36 11.48 -3.25 2.68
CA GLY A 36 12.69 -2.63 3.21
C GLY A 36 12.77 -1.11 3.00
N SER A 37 13.54 -0.43 3.85
CA SER A 37 13.94 0.96 3.66
C SER A 37 15.47 1.05 3.55
N TYR A 38 15.97 1.88 2.63
CA TYR A 38 17.41 2.00 2.35
C TYR A 38 17.84 3.48 2.33
N ASP A 39 19.11 3.75 2.66
CA ASP A 39 19.63 5.10 2.50
C ASP A 39 20.04 5.37 1.04
N GLY A 40 19.66 6.54 0.53
CA GLY A 40 20.15 7.05 -0.74
C GLY A 40 21.54 7.67 -0.60
N SER A 41 22.51 7.26 -1.41
CA SER A 41 23.82 7.92 -1.50
C SER A 41 24.09 8.46 -2.91
N ALA A 42 25.05 9.39 -3.05
CA ALA A 42 25.54 9.85 -4.36
C ALA A 42 26.11 8.71 -5.24
N SER A 43 26.28 7.52 -4.68
CA SER A 43 26.76 6.28 -5.31
C SER A 43 25.68 5.20 -5.48
N GLY A 44 24.41 5.49 -5.13
CA GLY A 44 23.28 4.55 -5.20
C GLY A 44 22.79 4.09 -3.82
N LEU A 45 21.98 3.02 -3.80
CA LEU A 45 21.46 2.37 -2.58
C LEU A 45 22.61 1.93 -1.67
N ALA A 46 22.58 2.35 -0.40
CA ALA A 46 23.47 1.89 0.64
C ALA A 46 22.70 1.02 1.65
N ALA A 47 23.29 -0.12 2.04
CA ALA A 47 22.73 -1.01 3.07
C ALA A 47 23.21 -0.63 4.49
N ALA A 48 23.93 0.48 4.64
CA ALA A 48 24.18 1.02 5.97
C ALA A 48 22.86 1.65 6.44
N SER A 49 22.40 1.27 7.64
CA SER A 49 21.12 1.72 8.22
C SER A 49 19.86 1.17 7.53
N ASP A 50 19.94 0.02 6.86
CA ASP A 50 18.74 -0.61 6.32
C ASP A 50 17.80 -1.13 7.42
N GLN A 51 16.50 -1.00 7.18
CA GLN A 51 15.47 -1.60 8.01
C GLN A 51 14.74 -2.68 7.20
N LEU A 52 14.53 -3.83 7.82
CA LEU A 52 13.78 -4.94 7.25
C LEU A 52 12.46 -5.07 8.01
N TRP A 53 11.35 -5.00 7.28
CA TRP A 53 10.00 -5.16 7.79
C TRP A 53 9.30 -6.29 7.04
N HIS A 54 8.55 -7.07 7.79
CA HIS A 54 7.64 -8.10 7.29
C HIS A 54 6.43 -8.13 8.22
N GLN A 55 5.32 -8.73 7.80
CA GLN A 55 4.08 -8.74 8.58
C GLN A 55 4.25 -9.35 9.98
N ASP A 56 5.10 -10.37 10.13
CA ASP A 56 5.46 -10.96 11.43
C ASP A 56 6.42 -10.11 12.31
N SER A 57 6.78 -8.89 11.88
CA SER A 57 7.73 -8.06 12.61
C SER A 57 7.12 -7.61 13.95
N PRO A 58 7.88 -7.60 15.05
CA PRO A 58 7.33 -7.27 16.36
C PRO A 58 6.60 -5.92 16.38
N GLY A 59 5.30 -5.96 16.69
CA GLY A 59 4.46 -4.76 16.81
C GLY A 59 3.78 -4.33 15.51
N VAL A 60 4.07 -4.94 14.36
CA VAL A 60 3.28 -4.74 13.13
C VAL A 60 1.89 -5.36 13.32
N ALA A 61 0.88 -4.74 12.73
CA ALA A 61 -0.53 -5.10 12.88
C ALA A 61 -0.91 -6.16 11.85
N GLY A 62 -1.96 -6.92 12.14
CA GLY A 62 -2.31 -8.12 11.38
C GLY A 62 -1.50 -9.35 11.83
N ALA A 63 -1.73 -10.47 11.16
CA ALA A 63 -0.99 -11.72 11.35
C ALA A 63 -0.37 -12.09 10.01
N ALA A 64 0.83 -12.71 10.00
CA ALA A 64 1.34 -13.25 8.75
C ALA A 64 0.76 -14.64 8.50
N GLU A 65 0.27 -14.82 7.30
CA GLU A 65 -0.30 -16.04 6.77
C GLU A 65 0.46 -16.45 5.49
N PRO A 66 0.31 -17.70 5.04
CA PRO A 66 0.93 -18.13 3.80
C PRO A 66 0.24 -17.46 2.61
N PHE A 67 1.05 -16.78 1.79
CA PHE A 67 0.70 -16.23 0.47
C PHE A 67 0.11 -14.82 0.43
N ASP A 68 0.09 -14.09 1.55
CA ASP A 68 -0.50 -12.74 1.67
C ASP A 68 0.24 -11.68 0.84
N GLN A 69 1.49 -11.97 0.50
CA GLN A 69 2.38 -11.14 -0.33
C GLN A 69 2.58 -9.72 0.21
N PHE A 70 2.81 -9.58 1.53
CA PHE A 70 3.27 -8.35 2.15
C PHE A 70 4.37 -7.63 1.34
N GLY A 71 4.09 -6.42 0.89
CA GLY A 71 5.00 -5.60 0.09
C GLY A 71 4.91 -5.85 -1.42
N ASP A 72 3.84 -6.47 -1.92
CA ASP A 72 3.57 -6.58 -3.36
C ASP A 72 3.44 -5.20 -4.03
N ALA A 73 2.80 -4.26 -3.32
CA ALA A 73 2.77 -2.84 -3.65
C ALA A 73 3.27 -2.00 -2.47
N VAL A 74 3.90 -0.87 -2.77
CA VAL A 74 4.32 0.12 -1.76
C VAL A 74 4.10 1.54 -2.25
N ALA A 75 3.77 2.44 -1.32
CA ALA A 75 3.78 3.88 -1.54
C ALA A 75 4.34 4.60 -0.30
N SER A 76 5.01 5.74 -0.52
CA SER A 76 5.53 6.58 0.56
C SER A 76 4.89 7.96 0.50
N GLY A 77 4.57 8.53 1.65
CA GLY A 77 4.05 9.89 1.80
C GLY A 77 4.19 10.34 3.25
N ASP A 78 4.08 11.64 3.52
CA ASP A 78 3.95 12.17 4.88
C ASP A 78 2.45 12.17 5.26
N PHE A 79 1.94 11.00 5.65
CA PHE A 79 0.51 10.80 5.91
C PHE A 79 0.08 11.46 7.23
N ASN A 80 1.01 11.65 8.16
CA ASN A 80 0.73 12.25 9.47
C ASN A 80 1.09 13.76 9.57
N GLY A 81 1.81 14.30 8.60
CA GLY A 81 2.23 15.71 8.53
C GLY A 81 3.34 16.08 9.50
N ASP A 82 4.18 15.13 9.92
CA ASP A 82 5.28 15.36 10.86
C ASP A 82 6.61 15.72 10.17
N GLY A 83 6.65 15.65 8.84
CA GLY A 83 7.79 15.99 8.00
C GLY A 83 8.73 14.82 7.72
N GLU A 84 8.46 13.62 8.22
CA GLU A 84 9.15 12.37 7.89
C GLU A 84 8.28 11.51 6.97
N LEU A 85 8.90 10.75 6.05
CA LEU A 85 8.13 9.88 5.15
C LEU A 85 7.67 8.61 5.86
N ASP A 86 6.40 8.30 5.69
CA ASP A 86 5.75 7.06 6.08
C ASP A 86 5.74 6.05 4.93
N LEU A 87 5.39 4.80 5.24
CA LEU A 87 5.33 3.71 4.27
C LEU A 87 4.00 2.96 4.35
N ALA A 88 3.23 3.00 3.27
CA ALA A 88 2.10 2.12 3.02
C ALA A 88 2.55 0.87 2.25
N ILE A 89 2.06 -0.30 2.68
CA ILE A 89 2.50 -1.62 2.26
C ILE A 89 1.28 -2.47 1.95
N GLY A 90 1.09 -2.80 0.68
CA GLY A 90 0.01 -3.66 0.22
C GLY A 90 0.24 -5.11 0.67
N VAL A 91 -0.83 -5.74 1.11
CA VAL A 91 -0.92 -7.16 1.47
C VAL A 91 -2.16 -7.71 0.76
N PRO A 92 -2.13 -7.79 -0.59
CA PRO A 92 -3.34 -8.03 -1.38
C PRO A 92 -3.98 -9.39 -1.16
N PHE A 93 -3.34 -10.34 -0.50
CA PHE A 93 -3.89 -11.68 -0.27
C PHE A 93 -4.07 -11.96 1.24
N GLU A 94 -4.24 -10.91 2.06
CA GLU A 94 -4.59 -11.04 3.48
C GLU A 94 -6.04 -11.55 3.62
N ASP A 95 -6.25 -12.52 4.51
CA ASP A 95 -7.59 -12.95 4.92
C ASP A 95 -8.14 -12.01 6.00
N ILE A 96 -9.36 -11.47 5.80
CA ILE A 96 -9.99 -10.53 6.73
C ILE A 96 -11.20 -11.17 7.39
N ASP A 97 -11.11 -11.45 8.70
CA ASP A 97 -12.20 -12.01 9.51
C ASP A 97 -12.89 -13.26 8.90
N GLY A 98 -12.15 -14.05 8.12
CA GLY A 98 -12.61 -15.26 7.44
C GLY A 98 -13.09 -15.05 6.01
N THR A 99 -12.87 -13.86 5.44
CA THR A 99 -13.01 -13.56 4.01
C THR A 99 -11.65 -13.74 3.35
N ASP A 100 -11.54 -14.81 2.55
CA ASP A 100 -10.30 -15.22 1.89
C ASP A 100 -9.81 -14.16 0.89
N ASP A 101 -8.52 -13.83 0.90
CA ASP A 101 -7.86 -12.95 -0.09
C ASP A 101 -8.54 -11.56 -0.28
N ALA A 102 -9.22 -11.05 0.76
CA ALA A 102 -9.85 -9.72 0.74
C ALA A 102 -8.82 -8.60 0.61
N GLY A 103 -7.63 -8.80 1.18
CA GLY A 103 -6.51 -7.89 1.11
C GLY A 103 -6.50 -6.80 2.18
N ALA A 104 -5.31 -6.26 2.41
CA ALA A 104 -5.06 -5.21 3.38
C ALA A 104 -3.93 -4.26 2.96
N VAL A 105 -3.82 -3.14 3.67
CA VAL A 105 -2.67 -2.23 3.61
C VAL A 105 -2.16 -1.96 5.02
N ASN A 106 -0.90 -2.29 5.26
CA ASN A 106 -0.18 -1.88 6.47
C ASN A 106 0.45 -0.49 6.28
N VAL A 107 0.43 0.35 7.31
CA VAL A 107 1.13 1.64 7.29
C VAL A 107 2.09 1.74 8.48
N LEU A 108 3.38 1.93 8.18
CA LEU A 108 4.43 2.19 9.15
C LEU A 108 4.81 3.66 9.10
N TYR A 109 4.83 4.30 10.26
CA TYR A 109 5.16 5.73 10.36
C TYR A 109 6.67 5.95 10.44
N GLY A 110 7.13 7.00 9.75
CA GLY A 110 8.50 7.47 9.74
C GLY A 110 8.88 8.19 11.03
N SER A 111 10.18 8.34 11.21
CA SER A 111 10.78 9.17 12.25
C SER A 111 12.22 9.50 11.88
N ALA A 112 12.87 10.37 12.66
CA ALA A 112 14.29 10.64 12.52
C ALA A 112 15.20 9.38 12.64
N ASP A 113 14.69 8.30 13.24
CA ASP A 113 15.40 7.02 13.39
C ASP A 113 14.97 5.97 12.33
N GLY A 114 14.16 6.38 11.33
CA GLY A 114 13.56 5.52 10.32
C GLY A 114 12.13 5.10 10.67
N LEU A 115 11.62 4.07 9.98
CA LEU A 115 10.27 3.54 10.19
C LEU A 115 10.16 2.88 11.57
N ALA A 116 8.95 2.92 12.14
CA ALA A 116 8.62 2.27 13.39
C ALA A 116 7.28 1.52 13.31
N ALA A 117 7.18 0.41 14.06
CA ALA A 117 5.91 -0.29 14.26
C ALA A 117 5.00 0.41 15.28
N ALA A 118 5.55 1.30 16.11
CA ALA A 118 4.75 1.99 17.11
C ALA A 118 3.74 2.93 16.44
N GLY A 119 2.44 2.71 16.70
CA GLY A 119 1.38 3.52 16.11
C GLY A 119 1.07 3.20 14.65
N ASN A 120 1.58 2.07 14.14
CA ASN A 120 1.23 1.59 12.80
C ASN A 120 -0.27 1.35 12.65
N GLN A 121 -0.73 1.30 11.41
CA GLN A 121 -2.13 1.04 11.05
C GLN A 121 -2.25 -0.14 10.10
N ILE A 122 -3.44 -0.73 10.06
CA ILE A 122 -3.87 -1.69 9.04
C ILE A 122 -5.23 -1.25 8.52
N TRP A 123 -5.39 -1.27 7.20
CA TRP A 123 -6.59 -0.87 6.49
C TRP A 123 -7.07 -1.98 5.57
N HIS A 124 -8.39 -2.17 5.52
CA HIS A 124 -9.12 -3.10 4.66
C HIS A 124 -10.58 -2.61 4.57
N GLN A 125 -11.38 -3.10 3.62
CA GLN A 125 -12.74 -2.60 3.40
C GLN A 125 -13.74 -2.93 4.51
N ASP A 126 -13.41 -3.88 5.41
CA ASP A 126 -14.20 -4.14 6.63
C ASP A 126 -13.90 -3.18 7.81
N VAL A 127 -12.95 -2.24 7.66
CA VAL A 127 -12.76 -1.17 8.65
C VAL A 127 -13.92 -0.19 8.58
N ALA A 128 -14.46 0.20 9.75
CA ALA A 128 -15.56 1.16 9.82
C ALA A 128 -15.24 2.47 9.09
N ASP A 129 -16.24 2.98 8.38
CA ASP A 129 -16.21 4.21 7.58
C ASP A 129 -15.37 4.14 6.29
N ILE A 130 -14.72 3.01 5.97
CA ILE A 130 -14.21 2.73 4.62
C ILE A 130 -15.38 2.38 3.69
N GLY A 131 -15.38 2.91 2.47
CA GLY A 131 -16.34 2.56 1.44
C GLY A 131 -16.09 1.18 0.83
N GLY A 132 -17.16 0.44 0.58
CA GLY A 132 -17.10 -0.96 0.12
C GLY A 132 -17.35 -1.94 1.28
N LEU A 133 -17.14 -3.23 1.02
CA LEU A 133 -17.12 -4.31 2.01
C LEU A 133 -15.98 -5.25 1.62
N ALA A 134 -15.39 -5.97 2.56
CA ALA A 134 -14.45 -7.02 2.18
C ALA A 134 -15.23 -8.19 1.55
N GLU A 135 -14.92 -8.50 0.30
CA GLU A 135 -15.37 -9.71 -0.39
C GLU A 135 -14.16 -10.59 -0.73
N SER A 136 -14.43 -11.88 -0.97
CA SER A 136 -13.35 -12.80 -1.29
C SER A 136 -12.74 -12.47 -2.64
N ASP A 137 -11.41 -12.54 -2.72
CA ASP A 137 -10.62 -12.23 -3.91
C ASP A 137 -10.59 -10.74 -4.34
N ASP A 138 -11.04 -9.79 -3.51
CA ASP A 138 -11.03 -8.34 -3.81
C ASP A 138 -9.63 -7.72 -3.83
N VAL A 139 -8.68 -8.37 -3.17
CA VAL A 139 -7.26 -8.02 -3.16
C VAL A 139 -6.95 -6.55 -2.87
N PHE A 140 -7.66 -5.95 -1.91
CA PHE A 140 -7.43 -4.58 -1.44
C PHE A 140 -5.94 -4.33 -1.17
N GLY A 141 -5.40 -3.25 -1.73
CA GLY A 141 -3.96 -2.94 -1.63
C GLY A 141 -3.11 -3.50 -2.76
N ARG A 142 -3.72 -4.04 -3.83
CA ARG A 142 -3.01 -4.53 -5.04
C ARG A 142 -2.17 -3.47 -5.73
N ALA A 143 -2.62 -2.22 -5.70
CA ALA A 143 -1.89 -1.06 -6.21
C ALA A 143 -1.99 0.08 -5.21
N LEU A 144 -0.92 0.87 -5.07
CA LEU A 144 -0.86 2.00 -4.15
C LEU A 144 -0.28 3.22 -4.86
N ALA A 145 -0.83 4.40 -4.57
CA ALA A 145 -0.22 5.69 -4.91
C ALA A 145 -0.49 6.69 -3.79
N ALA A 146 0.47 7.56 -3.52
CA ALA A 146 0.35 8.57 -2.46
C ALA A 146 0.56 9.99 -3.00
N GLY A 147 -0.09 10.96 -2.37
CA GLY A 147 0.06 12.38 -2.62
C GLY A 147 -1.05 13.19 -1.96
N ASP A 148 -0.83 14.48 -1.73
CA ASP A 148 -1.85 15.40 -1.19
C ASP A 148 -2.97 15.66 -2.22
N PHE A 149 -4.04 14.85 -2.17
CA PHE A 149 -5.16 14.91 -3.11
C PHE A 149 -6.21 15.92 -2.70
N ASN A 150 -6.31 16.25 -1.41
CA ASN A 150 -7.29 17.20 -0.88
C ASN A 150 -6.71 18.61 -0.63
N GLY A 151 -5.41 18.80 -0.74
CA GLY A 151 -4.70 20.08 -0.61
C GLY A 151 -4.54 20.56 0.84
N ASP A 152 -4.54 19.65 1.81
CA ASP A 152 -4.47 19.98 3.23
C ASP A 152 -3.03 19.99 3.81
N GLY A 153 -2.05 19.63 2.98
CA GLY A 153 -0.63 19.59 3.31
C GLY A 153 -0.17 18.29 3.97
N ARG A 154 -1.00 17.24 4.03
CA ARG A 154 -0.61 15.86 4.32
C ARG A 154 -0.79 15.03 3.08
N ASP A 155 0.08 14.04 2.86
CA ASP A 155 -0.14 13.11 1.77
C ASP A 155 -1.34 12.21 2.09
N ASP A 156 -2.11 11.87 1.06
CA ASP A 156 -3.21 10.92 1.09
C ASP A 156 -2.79 9.61 0.41
N LEU A 157 -3.57 8.55 0.58
CA LEU A 157 -3.29 7.23 -0.01
C LEU A 157 -4.46 6.76 -0.90
N ALA A 158 -4.19 6.56 -2.18
CA ALA A 158 -5.06 5.84 -3.11
C ALA A 158 -4.71 4.35 -3.12
N ILE A 159 -5.73 3.51 -2.99
CA ILE A 159 -5.64 2.07 -2.81
C ILE A 159 -6.49 1.37 -3.86
N GLY A 160 -5.86 0.58 -4.73
CA GLY A 160 -6.55 -0.18 -5.76
C GLY A 160 -7.18 -1.46 -5.21
N VAL A 161 -8.40 -1.74 -5.66
CA VAL A 161 -9.19 -2.95 -5.39
C VAL A 161 -9.72 -3.49 -6.73
N PRO A 162 -8.85 -4.05 -7.59
CA PRO A 162 -9.22 -4.26 -8.99
C PRO A 162 -10.35 -5.29 -9.20
N PRO A 163 -10.50 -6.34 -8.38
CA PRO A 163 -11.65 -7.23 -8.44
C PRO A 163 -12.92 -6.77 -7.71
N GLU A 164 -12.98 -5.55 -7.15
CA GLU A 164 -14.20 -5.05 -6.48
C GLU A 164 -15.45 -5.16 -7.36
N ASP A 165 -16.55 -5.62 -6.77
CA ASP A 165 -17.86 -5.61 -7.40
C ASP A 165 -18.53 -4.23 -7.30
N VAL A 166 -18.88 -3.65 -8.44
CA VAL A 166 -19.64 -2.39 -8.48
C VAL A 166 -21.13 -2.70 -8.62
N GLY A 167 -21.81 -2.76 -7.46
CA GLY A 167 -23.25 -3.02 -7.36
C GLY A 167 -23.63 -4.45 -7.76
N SER A 168 -23.80 -4.71 -9.07
CA SER A 168 -24.04 -6.07 -9.58
C SER A 168 -23.10 -6.46 -10.72
N VAL A 169 -22.14 -5.58 -11.03
CA VAL A 169 -21.14 -5.77 -12.08
C VAL A 169 -19.89 -6.31 -11.43
N VAL A 170 -19.63 -7.59 -11.70
CA VAL A 170 -18.58 -8.32 -11.00
C VAL A 170 -17.18 -7.91 -11.47
N ASN A 171 -16.21 -7.84 -10.56
CA ASN A 171 -14.81 -7.52 -10.89
C ASN A 171 -14.64 -6.25 -11.72
N ALA A 172 -15.47 -5.24 -11.48
CA ALA A 172 -15.36 -3.97 -12.17
C ALA A 172 -14.16 -3.16 -11.67
N GLY A 173 -13.84 -3.30 -10.39
CA GLY A 173 -12.74 -2.65 -9.71
C GLY A 173 -13.09 -1.29 -9.14
N ALA A 174 -12.33 -0.90 -8.12
CA ALA A 174 -12.45 0.37 -7.44
C ALA A 174 -11.09 0.90 -6.96
N VAL A 175 -11.11 2.14 -6.51
CA VAL A 175 -10.00 2.79 -5.79
C VAL A 175 -10.58 3.47 -4.55
N ASN A 176 -10.14 3.05 -3.37
CA ASN A 176 -10.37 3.80 -2.13
C ASN A 176 -9.32 4.90 -1.98
N VAL A 177 -9.66 6.00 -1.34
CA VAL A 177 -8.75 7.12 -1.06
C VAL A 177 -8.90 7.51 0.41
N LEU A 178 -7.86 7.19 1.19
CA LEU A 178 -7.78 7.54 2.60
C LEU A 178 -6.98 8.82 2.76
N TYR A 179 -7.57 9.78 3.48
CA TYR A 179 -6.92 11.06 3.70
C TYR A 179 -5.93 11.04 4.86
N GLY A 180 -4.83 11.75 4.69
CA GLY A 180 -3.85 12.00 5.73
C GLY A 180 -4.44 12.87 6.84
N SER A 181 -4.05 12.60 8.08
CA SER A 181 -4.46 13.39 9.25
C SER A 181 -3.31 13.50 10.25
N ALA A 182 -3.40 14.40 11.22
CA ALA A 182 -2.37 14.51 12.28
C ALA A 182 -2.18 13.24 13.14
N SER A 183 -3.01 12.21 12.97
CA SER A 183 -2.88 10.90 13.61
C SER A 183 -2.62 9.77 12.62
N GLY A 184 -2.21 10.10 11.40
CA GLY A 184 -2.04 9.15 10.29
C GLY A 184 -3.22 9.15 9.32
N LEU A 185 -3.28 8.14 8.44
CA LEU A 185 -4.45 7.97 7.55
C LEU A 185 -5.75 7.84 8.37
N ALA A 186 -6.86 8.26 7.76
CA ALA A 186 -8.18 8.20 8.35
C ALA A 186 -9.20 7.63 7.35
N ALA A 187 -10.12 6.81 7.86
CA ALA A 187 -11.30 6.36 7.11
C ALA A 187 -12.39 7.45 7.03
N ALA A 188 -12.33 8.44 7.92
CA ALA A 188 -13.25 9.56 7.87
C ALA A 188 -13.07 10.30 6.54
N GLU A 189 -14.18 10.42 5.79
CA GLU A 189 -14.18 11.03 4.45
C GLU A 189 -13.47 10.22 3.36
N ASP A 190 -13.31 8.89 3.55
CA ASP A 190 -12.88 7.99 2.46
C ASP A 190 -13.71 8.24 1.19
N GLN A 191 -13.01 8.20 0.05
CA GLN A 191 -13.64 8.24 -1.25
C GLN A 191 -13.46 6.90 -1.95
N ILE A 192 -14.55 6.36 -2.48
CA ILE A 192 -14.50 5.22 -3.39
C ILE A 192 -14.76 5.69 -4.83
N TRP A 193 -13.82 5.36 -5.72
CA TRP A 193 -13.87 5.70 -7.14
C TRP A 193 -13.97 4.44 -7.99
N HIS A 194 -14.94 4.42 -8.90
CA HIS A 194 -15.14 3.35 -9.88
C HIS A 194 -15.86 3.92 -11.11
N GLN A 195 -16.00 3.15 -12.19
CA GLN A 195 -16.60 3.64 -13.46
C GLN A 195 -18.11 3.99 -13.40
N ASP A 196 -18.77 3.82 -12.26
CA ASP A 196 -20.18 4.19 -12.03
C ASP A 196 -20.34 5.39 -11.06
N VAL A 197 -19.24 6.07 -10.71
CA VAL A 197 -19.31 7.38 -10.04
C VAL A 197 -19.33 8.51 -11.05
N ALA A 198 -19.91 9.66 -10.67
CA ALA A 198 -19.99 10.82 -11.54
C ALA A 198 -18.60 11.29 -12.00
N ASP A 199 -18.53 11.78 -13.23
CA ASP A 199 -17.32 12.36 -13.85
C ASP A 199 -16.17 11.38 -14.12
N VAL A 200 -16.33 10.08 -13.82
CA VAL A 200 -15.46 9.01 -14.36
C VAL A 200 -15.97 8.62 -15.75
N GLN A 201 -15.07 8.64 -16.74
CA GLN A 201 -15.42 8.32 -18.12
C GLN A 201 -15.41 6.81 -18.35
N GLY A 202 -16.48 6.32 -18.99
CA GLY A 202 -16.67 4.89 -19.26
C GLY A 202 -18.06 4.47 -18.81
N ALA A 203 -18.46 3.25 -19.14
CA ALA A 203 -19.46 2.56 -18.35
C ALA A 203 -18.73 1.56 -17.46
N VAL A 204 -19.40 1.06 -16.45
CA VAL A 204 -18.89 -0.04 -15.64
C VAL A 204 -19.14 -1.35 -16.39
N GLU A 205 -18.09 -2.12 -16.65
CA GLU A 205 -18.18 -3.45 -17.22
C GLU A 205 -17.51 -4.51 -16.33
N ALA A 206 -17.98 -5.75 -16.45
CA ALA A 206 -17.44 -6.85 -15.67
C ALA A 206 -16.02 -7.18 -16.13
N GLY A 207 -15.06 -7.22 -15.20
CA GLY A 207 -13.65 -7.46 -15.48
C GLY A 207 -12.88 -6.23 -15.98
N ASP A 208 -13.40 -5.02 -15.76
CA ASP A 208 -12.67 -3.78 -16.10
C ASP A 208 -11.42 -3.58 -15.26
N HIS A 209 -11.44 -4.08 -14.02
CA HIS A 209 -10.34 -3.98 -13.08
C HIS A 209 -9.84 -2.54 -12.86
N PHE A 210 -10.77 -1.60 -12.70
CA PHE A 210 -10.44 -0.23 -12.34
C PHE A 210 -9.58 -0.22 -11.06
N GLY A 211 -8.46 0.50 -11.08
CA GLY A 211 -7.49 0.52 -9.98
C GLY A 211 -6.37 -0.53 -10.06
N ASP A 212 -6.28 -1.36 -11.11
CA ASP A 212 -5.19 -2.37 -11.28
C ASP A 212 -3.77 -1.76 -11.29
N ALA A 213 -3.65 -0.49 -11.67
CA ALA A 213 -2.40 0.26 -11.53
C ALA A 213 -2.69 1.71 -11.15
N LEU A 214 -1.91 2.22 -10.19
CA LEU A 214 -2.03 3.60 -9.69
C LEU A 214 -0.71 4.33 -9.83
N ALA A 215 -0.80 5.62 -10.14
CA ALA A 215 0.30 6.57 -10.09
C ALA A 215 -0.26 7.95 -9.74
N ALA A 216 0.46 8.68 -8.90
CA ALA A 216 0.15 10.06 -8.54
C ALA A 216 1.27 10.99 -8.99
N GLY A 217 0.93 12.24 -9.29
CA GLY A 217 1.87 13.27 -9.68
C GLY A 217 1.19 14.59 -10.01
N ASP A 218 1.92 15.69 -9.83
CA ASP A 218 1.57 17.01 -10.35
C ASP A 218 2.17 17.11 -11.78
N PHE A 219 1.31 16.99 -12.80
CA PHE A 219 1.69 16.81 -14.21
C PHE A 219 1.59 18.07 -15.07
#